data_AF-A0A4Y8RMF6-F1
#
_entry.id   AF-A0A4Y8RMF6-F1
#
_cell.length_a   1.000
_cell.length_b   1.000
_cell.length_c   1.000
_cell.angle_alpha   90.00
_cell.angle_beta   90.00
_cell.angle_gamma   90.00
#
_symmetry.space_group_name_H-M   'P 1'
#
loop_
_entity.id
_entity.type
_entity.pdbx_description
1 polymer ?
#
loop_
_entity_poly.entity_id
_entity_poly.type
_entity_poly.pdbx_seq_one_letter_code
_entity_poly.pdbx_strand_id
1 'polypeptide(L)'
;MPQETKALPEDAAGWAGFFSRFATILLVANSEAADVAALRKAYPDRVLFVFFNKVYKVLSGPFDGDSLLVARSSPAGANIVHRREVEAVCSHFPGPKFNGILNIKAIPAERLSEAAEFGDRPVGHLDLSEHFAGFYPPDYAPTTGFALALWLTEACPDARVVLAGFSAERSDRWKLFHDHDWTFEQIVLRLMARSGRIETTGTTSPTPLDAIAARFPGVDREEIALVACEVLAARQEGTNRSVDRLFSVVKPLTGIDGFLRRLKPKTRKAKLAETRK
;
A
#
# COMPACT_ATOMS: atom_id res chain seq x y z
N MET A 1 -23.57 25.46 -9.15
CA MET A 1 -22.51 26.48 -9.09
C MET A 1 -21.19 25.81 -9.45
N PRO A 2 -20.40 26.34 -10.38
CA PRO A 2 -19.07 25.80 -10.65
C PRO A 2 -18.24 25.90 -9.36
N GLN A 3 -17.71 24.76 -8.89
CA GLN A 3 -16.72 24.76 -7.82
C GLN A 3 -15.49 25.49 -8.34
N GLU A 4 -15.03 26.53 -7.65
CA GLU A 4 -13.67 27.05 -7.88
C GLU A 4 -12.71 25.86 -7.79
N THR A 5 -11.97 25.60 -8.85
CA THR A 5 -11.00 24.51 -8.91
C THR A 5 -9.92 24.81 -7.87
N LYS A 6 -10.04 24.15 -6.71
CA LYS A 6 -9.08 24.28 -5.62
C LYS A 6 -7.73 23.78 -6.13
N ALA A 7 -6.79 24.68 -6.44
CA ALA A 7 -5.47 24.28 -6.91
C ALA A 7 -4.80 23.41 -5.84
N LEU A 8 -4.40 22.19 -6.22
CA LEU A 8 -3.64 21.29 -5.37
C LEU A 8 -2.13 21.52 -5.59
N PRO A 9 -1.28 21.17 -4.60
CA PRO A 9 0.16 21.36 -4.72
C PRO A 9 0.79 20.50 -5.83
N GLU A 10 1.87 21.01 -6.42
CA GLU A 10 2.65 20.31 -7.46
C GLU A 10 4.04 19.86 -6.97
N ASP A 11 4.43 20.23 -5.74
CA ASP A 11 5.71 19.89 -5.15
C ASP A 11 5.60 19.38 -3.70
N ALA A 12 6.69 18.79 -3.20
CA ALA A 12 6.72 18.18 -1.87
C ALA A 12 6.47 19.21 -0.75
N ALA A 13 6.99 20.43 -0.88
CA ALA A 13 6.83 21.47 0.14
C ALA A 13 5.37 21.95 0.23
N GLY A 14 4.71 22.17 -0.91
CA GLY A 14 3.30 22.52 -0.98
C GLY A 14 2.41 21.39 -0.46
N TRP A 15 2.75 20.13 -0.75
CA TRP A 15 2.05 18.98 -0.15
C TRP A 15 2.21 18.93 1.38
N ALA A 16 3.41 19.19 1.91
CA ALA A 16 3.62 19.29 3.36
C ALA A 16 2.75 20.41 3.97
N GLY A 17 2.68 21.56 3.31
CA GLY A 17 1.78 22.66 3.68
C GLY A 17 0.29 22.29 3.61
N PHE A 18 -0.12 21.46 2.65
CA PHE A 18 -1.49 20.95 2.57
C PHE A 18 -1.81 20.01 3.74
N PHE A 19 -0.94 19.04 4.01
CA PHE A 19 -1.16 18.02 5.04
C PHE A 19 -1.11 18.60 6.46
N SER A 20 -0.25 19.59 6.74
CA SER A 20 -0.11 20.23 8.05
C SER A 20 -1.39 20.96 8.53
N ARG A 21 -2.35 21.19 7.63
CA ARG A 21 -3.67 21.73 7.99
C ARG A 21 -4.52 20.76 8.80
N PHE A 22 -4.21 19.47 8.77
CA PHE A 22 -4.93 18.42 9.46
C PHE A 22 -4.15 17.98 10.69
N ALA A 23 -4.83 17.82 11.82
CA ALA A 23 -4.20 17.33 13.04
C ALA A 23 -3.93 15.82 12.95
N THR A 24 -4.83 15.09 12.27
CA THR A 24 -4.72 13.65 12.06
C THR A 24 -4.82 13.35 10.57
N ILE A 25 -3.93 12.50 10.07
CA ILE A 25 -3.94 12.01 8.69
C ILE A 25 -4.12 10.50 8.76
N LEU A 26 -5.27 10.02 8.29
CA LEU A 26 -5.68 8.63 8.41
C LEU A 26 -5.55 7.96 7.04
N LEU A 27 -4.53 7.12 6.87
CA LEU A 27 -4.34 6.32 5.67
C LEU A 27 -5.20 5.06 5.76
N VAL A 28 -6.14 4.89 4.83
CA VAL A 28 -7.06 3.76 4.78
C VAL A 28 -6.60 2.77 3.72
N ALA A 29 -5.99 1.66 4.12
CA ALA A 29 -5.60 0.61 3.18
C ALA A 29 -6.83 -0.01 2.51
N ASN A 30 -6.66 -0.53 1.29
CA ASN A 30 -7.70 -1.26 0.57
C ASN A 30 -7.92 -2.69 1.14
N SER A 31 -8.29 -2.78 2.42
CA SER A 31 -8.43 -4.01 3.20
C SER A 31 -9.76 -4.04 3.94
N GLU A 32 -10.37 -5.21 4.05
CA GLU A 32 -11.62 -5.42 4.82
C GLU A 32 -11.42 -5.15 6.33
N ALA A 33 -10.18 -5.14 6.81
CA ALA A 33 -9.83 -4.77 8.18
C ALA A 33 -10.02 -3.27 8.49
N ALA A 34 -10.23 -2.43 7.48
CA ALA A 34 -10.44 -0.99 7.66
C ALA A 34 -11.94 -0.67 7.82
N ASP A 35 -12.42 -0.59 9.06
CA ASP A 35 -13.79 -0.13 9.35
C ASP A 35 -13.86 1.41 9.36
N VAL A 36 -14.16 1.99 8.19
CA VAL A 36 -14.24 3.45 8.01
C VAL A 36 -15.29 4.09 8.92
N ALA A 37 -16.40 3.41 9.22
CA ALA A 37 -17.44 3.94 10.08
C ALA A 37 -16.96 4.05 11.54
N ALA A 38 -16.28 3.03 12.05
CA ALA A 38 -15.65 3.07 13.37
C ALA A 38 -14.55 4.14 13.44
N LEU A 39 -13.73 4.27 12.40
CA LEU A 39 -12.65 5.27 12.33
C LEU A 39 -13.21 6.70 12.40
N ARG A 40 -14.31 7.00 11.70
CA ARG A 40 -14.98 8.31 11.80
C ARG A 40 -15.44 8.64 13.22
N LYS A 41 -15.91 7.64 13.97
CA LYS A 41 -16.32 7.83 15.36
C LYS A 41 -15.12 8.04 16.29
N ALA A 42 -14.01 7.37 16.02
CA ALA A 42 -12.79 7.45 16.83
C ALA A 42 -12.01 8.75 16.61
N TYR A 43 -12.10 9.36 15.42
CA TYR A 43 -11.35 10.56 15.04
C TYR A 43 -12.30 11.67 14.55
N PRO A 44 -12.95 12.43 15.45
CA PRO A 44 -13.96 13.41 15.06
C PRO A 44 -13.41 14.75 14.54
N ASP A 45 -12.20 15.16 14.96
CA ASP A 45 -11.71 16.53 14.76
C ASP A 45 -10.51 16.62 13.80
N ARG A 46 -10.57 17.57 12.84
CA ARG A 46 -9.51 17.94 11.88
C ARG A 46 -8.75 16.74 11.29
N VAL A 47 -9.49 15.71 10.90
CA VAL A 47 -8.94 14.49 10.31
C VAL A 47 -9.05 14.54 8.79
N LEU A 48 -7.97 14.16 8.09
CA LEU A 48 -8.00 13.86 6.66
C LEU A 48 -8.02 12.35 6.45
N PHE A 49 -9.06 11.84 5.78
CA PHE A 49 -9.11 10.46 5.34
C PHE A 49 -8.45 10.32 3.96
N VAL A 50 -7.38 9.55 3.91
CA VAL A 50 -6.64 9.29 2.68
C VAL A 50 -6.99 7.90 2.17
N PHE A 51 -7.61 7.86 0.99
CA PHE A 51 -8.00 6.63 0.32
C PHE A 51 -7.10 6.36 -0.88
N PHE A 52 -7.01 5.10 -1.32
CA PHE A 52 -6.22 4.71 -2.49
C PHE A 52 -7.14 4.19 -3.62
N ASN A 53 -6.57 3.98 -4.81
CA ASN A 53 -7.22 3.57 -6.07
C ASN A 53 -8.47 2.66 -6.01
N LYS A 54 -8.58 1.75 -5.03
CA LYS A 54 -9.68 0.76 -4.94
C LYS A 54 -10.62 1.06 -3.78
N VAL A 55 -11.05 2.32 -3.67
CA VAL A 55 -11.89 2.81 -2.57
C VAL A 55 -13.17 2.00 -2.35
N TYR A 56 -13.76 1.45 -3.40
CA TYR A 56 -14.94 0.58 -3.35
C TYR A 56 -14.74 -0.71 -2.53
N LYS A 57 -13.50 -1.05 -2.14
CA LYS A 57 -13.21 -2.17 -1.24
C LYS A 57 -13.44 -1.84 0.23
N VAL A 58 -13.44 -0.56 0.59
CA VAL A 58 -13.54 -0.08 1.98
C VAL A 58 -14.74 0.82 2.21
N LEU A 59 -15.25 1.45 1.15
CA LEU A 59 -16.48 2.24 1.18
C LEU A 59 -17.64 1.44 0.56
N SER A 60 -18.66 1.19 1.38
CA SER A 60 -19.95 0.65 0.94
C SER A 60 -20.89 1.70 0.35
N GLY A 61 -20.56 2.99 0.48
CA GLY A 61 -21.35 4.11 -0.01
C GLY A 61 -20.52 5.40 -0.12
N PRO A 62 -21.17 6.55 -0.37
CA PRO A 62 -20.49 7.84 -0.43
C PRO A 62 -19.83 8.21 0.89
N PHE A 63 -18.67 8.86 0.81
CA PHE A 63 -17.94 9.43 1.93
C PHE A 63 -18.01 10.96 1.88
N ASP A 64 -18.46 11.56 2.98
CA ASP A 64 -18.78 12.98 3.11
C ASP A 64 -17.80 13.75 4.01
N GLY A 65 -16.77 13.09 4.55
CA GLY A 65 -15.73 13.72 5.36
C GLY A 65 -14.59 14.34 4.54
N ASP A 66 -13.70 15.06 5.22
CA ASP A 66 -12.45 15.56 4.64
C ASP A 66 -11.64 14.38 4.11
N SER A 67 -11.48 14.34 2.79
CA SER A 67 -10.88 13.20 2.10
C SER A 67 -9.93 13.61 0.98
N LEU A 68 -8.98 12.73 0.68
CA LEU A 68 -8.04 12.83 -0.44
C LEU A 68 -7.92 11.45 -1.09
N LEU A 69 -7.97 11.40 -2.41
CA LEU A 69 -7.72 10.18 -3.16
C LEU A 69 -6.27 10.15 -3.63
N VAL A 70 -5.53 9.10 -3.30
CA VAL A 70 -4.16 8.90 -3.77
C VAL A 70 -4.16 7.95 -4.95
N ALA A 71 -3.81 8.51 -6.11
CA ALA A 71 -3.69 7.80 -7.36
C ALA A 71 -2.23 7.36 -7.58
N ARG A 72 -1.96 6.07 -7.40
CA ARG A 72 -0.63 5.50 -7.68
C ARG A 72 -0.32 5.51 -9.17
N SER A 73 0.87 5.98 -9.53
CA SER A 73 1.45 5.84 -10.86
C SER A 73 2.06 4.47 -11.15
N SER A 74 2.17 4.17 -12.43
CA SER A 74 2.86 3.03 -13.01
C SER A 74 3.65 3.54 -14.23
N PRO A 75 4.44 2.71 -14.93
CA PRO A 75 5.03 3.13 -16.21
C PRO A 75 3.99 3.62 -17.23
N ALA A 76 2.73 3.17 -17.14
CA ALA A 76 1.64 3.61 -18.01
C ALA A 76 0.95 4.92 -17.56
N GLY A 77 1.27 5.46 -16.38
CA GLY A 77 0.53 6.55 -15.74
C GLY A 77 -0.28 6.07 -14.52
N ALA A 78 -1.13 6.94 -14.01
CA ALA A 78 -1.97 6.65 -12.85
C ALA A 78 -2.90 5.44 -13.08
N ASN A 79 -3.05 4.61 -12.04
CA ASN A 79 -3.76 3.34 -12.19
C ASN A 79 -5.24 3.52 -12.56
N ILE A 80 -5.90 4.50 -11.94
CA ILE A 80 -7.31 4.79 -12.19
C ILE A 80 -7.55 5.43 -13.57
N VAL A 81 -6.54 6.12 -14.13
CA VAL A 81 -6.61 6.74 -15.46
C VAL A 81 -6.54 5.68 -16.55
N HIS A 82 -5.49 4.86 -16.59
CA HIS A 82 -5.32 3.88 -17.66
C HIS A 82 -6.41 2.79 -17.66
N ARG A 83 -7.03 2.54 -16.49
CA ARG A 83 -8.18 1.62 -16.35
C ARG A 83 -9.52 2.29 -16.63
N ARG A 84 -9.56 3.60 -16.85
CA ARG A 84 -10.79 4.39 -17.04
C ARG A 84 -11.75 4.28 -15.84
N GLU A 85 -11.17 4.23 -14.65
CA GLU A 85 -11.89 4.07 -13.37
C GLU A 85 -12.08 5.41 -12.63
N VAL A 86 -11.57 6.53 -13.15
CA VAL A 86 -11.60 7.85 -12.48
C VAL A 86 -13.01 8.22 -12.01
N GLU A 87 -14.01 8.16 -12.88
CA GLU A 87 -15.40 8.50 -12.54
C GLU A 87 -15.96 7.57 -11.47
N ALA A 88 -15.78 6.26 -11.66
CA ALA A 88 -16.28 5.25 -10.73
C ALA A 88 -15.70 5.43 -9.32
N VAL A 89 -14.39 5.66 -9.22
CA VAL A 89 -13.71 5.88 -7.94
C VAL A 89 -14.12 7.22 -7.32
N CYS A 90 -14.17 8.29 -8.12
CA CYS A 90 -14.52 9.63 -7.62
C CYS A 90 -16.01 9.75 -7.22
N SER A 91 -16.90 8.90 -7.75
CA SER A 91 -18.32 8.90 -7.38
C SER A 91 -18.57 8.62 -5.88
N HIS A 92 -17.59 8.02 -5.18
CA HIS A 92 -17.64 7.83 -3.74
C HIS A 92 -17.37 9.11 -2.94
N PHE A 93 -16.98 10.22 -3.57
CA PHE A 93 -16.63 11.48 -2.91
C PHE A 93 -17.44 12.67 -3.46
N PRO A 94 -18.78 12.70 -3.28
CA PRO A 94 -19.63 13.71 -3.93
C PRO A 94 -19.59 15.09 -3.25
N GLY A 95 -19.02 15.20 -2.05
CA GLY A 95 -19.11 16.40 -1.22
C GLY A 95 -17.96 17.39 -1.41
N PRO A 96 -18.14 18.66 -0.97
CA PRO A 96 -17.10 19.70 -1.03
C PRO A 96 -15.89 19.43 -0.12
N LYS A 97 -15.98 18.42 0.76
CA LYS A 97 -14.89 17.96 1.62
C LYS A 97 -13.94 16.98 0.92
N PHE A 98 -14.24 16.60 -0.31
CA PHE A 98 -13.26 15.95 -1.17
C PHE A 98 -12.23 16.98 -1.64
N ASN A 99 -10.99 16.81 -1.20
CA ASN A 99 -9.91 17.75 -1.50
C ASN A 99 -9.30 17.53 -2.88
N GLY A 100 -9.61 16.41 -3.55
CA GLY A 100 -9.13 16.08 -4.88
C GLY A 100 -8.23 14.85 -4.90
N ILE A 101 -7.37 14.79 -5.90
CA ILE A 101 -6.53 13.63 -6.21
C ILE A 101 -5.06 13.99 -6.06
N LEU A 102 -4.33 13.22 -5.26
CA LEU A 102 -2.87 13.21 -5.26
C LEU A 102 -2.37 12.12 -6.19
N ASN A 103 -1.80 12.48 -7.35
CA ASN A 103 -1.11 11.52 -8.20
C ASN A 103 0.36 11.39 -7.76
N ILE A 104 0.76 10.19 -7.35
CA ILE A 104 2.06 9.94 -6.74
C ILE A 104 2.87 8.91 -7.52
N LYS A 105 4.17 9.19 -7.68
CA LYS A 105 5.20 8.23 -8.10
C LYS A 105 6.23 8.02 -6.98
N ALA A 106 6.71 6.80 -6.83
CA ALA A 106 7.69 6.39 -5.82
C ALA A 106 9.01 5.88 -6.43
N ILE A 107 9.06 5.63 -7.74
CA ILE A 107 10.28 5.26 -8.46
C ILE A 107 10.42 6.02 -9.78
N PRO A 108 11.63 6.17 -10.34
CA PRO A 108 11.84 6.92 -11.59
C PRO A 108 11.10 6.35 -12.80
N ALA A 109 10.87 5.03 -12.85
CA ALA A 109 10.19 4.35 -13.95
C ALA A 109 8.67 4.60 -14.00
N GLU A 110 8.07 5.16 -12.94
CA GLU A 110 6.65 5.50 -12.89
C GLU A 110 6.41 6.88 -13.55
N ARG A 111 5.32 6.99 -14.32
CA ARG A 111 4.90 8.22 -14.98
C ARG A 111 3.76 8.87 -14.22
N LEU A 112 3.85 10.17 -13.95
CA LEU A 112 2.71 10.96 -13.48
C LEU A 112 1.76 11.23 -14.66
N SER A 113 0.46 11.04 -14.45
CA SER A 113 -0.57 11.37 -15.44
C SER A 113 -0.87 12.86 -15.40
N GLU A 114 -1.17 13.45 -16.56
CA GLU A 114 -1.55 14.86 -16.66
C GLU A 114 -2.88 15.11 -15.93
N ALA A 115 -3.06 16.29 -15.35
CA ALA A 115 -4.29 16.63 -14.61
C ALA A 115 -5.56 16.44 -15.45
N ALA A 116 -5.50 16.79 -16.75
CA ALA A 116 -6.62 16.61 -17.69
C ALA A 116 -7.03 15.15 -17.89
N GLU A 117 -6.14 14.17 -17.62
CA GLU A 117 -6.48 12.75 -17.71
C GLU A 117 -7.42 12.29 -16.57
N PHE A 118 -7.59 13.11 -15.52
CA PHE A 118 -8.51 12.86 -14.41
C PHE A 118 -9.87 13.60 -14.56
N GLY A 119 -10.11 14.24 -15.70
CA GLY A 119 -11.30 15.07 -15.94
C GLY A 119 -11.25 16.37 -15.13
N ASP A 120 -12.41 16.85 -14.67
CA ASP A 120 -12.53 18.19 -14.05
C ASP A 120 -12.14 18.24 -12.56
N ARG A 121 -11.54 17.17 -12.02
CA ARG A 121 -11.20 17.10 -10.60
C ARG A 121 -9.89 17.86 -10.33
N PRO A 122 -9.75 18.49 -9.15
CA PRO A 122 -8.45 18.95 -8.69
C PRO A 122 -7.46 17.78 -8.61
N VAL A 123 -6.29 17.95 -9.23
CA VAL A 123 -5.19 17.00 -9.17
C VAL A 123 -3.93 17.76 -8.78
N GLY A 124 -3.15 17.20 -7.85
CA GLY A 124 -1.78 17.61 -7.62
C GLY A 124 -0.85 16.41 -7.71
N HIS A 125 0.44 16.68 -7.84
CA HIS A 125 1.44 15.66 -8.12
C HIS A 125 2.50 15.61 -7.04
N LEU A 126 2.96 14.40 -6.70
CA LEU A 126 4.05 14.19 -5.76
C LEU A 126 5.02 13.15 -6.32
N ASP A 127 6.28 13.58 -6.46
CA ASP A 127 7.38 12.71 -6.85
C ASP A 127 8.23 12.35 -5.63
N LEU A 128 8.18 11.08 -5.23
CA LEU A 128 8.99 10.53 -4.14
C LEU A 128 10.15 9.67 -4.64
N SER A 129 10.46 9.68 -5.94
CA SER A 129 11.49 8.79 -6.50
C SER A 129 12.87 9.04 -5.91
N GLU A 130 13.26 10.31 -5.70
CA GLU A 130 14.51 10.67 -5.03
C GLU A 130 14.48 10.35 -3.53
N HIS A 131 13.31 10.49 -2.89
CA HIS A 131 13.14 10.20 -1.47
C HIS A 131 13.40 8.73 -1.13
N PHE A 132 13.09 7.80 -2.04
CA PHE A 132 13.36 6.37 -1.87
C PHE A 132 14.69 5.90 -2.49
N ALA A 133 15.41 6.78 -3.19
CA ALA A 133 16.66 6.42 -3.84
C ALA A 133 17.72 6.00 -2.81
N GLY A 134 18.27 4.79 -2.97
CA GLY A 134 19.31 4.25 -2.07
C GLY A 134 18.81 3.70 -0.73
N PHE A 135 17.52 3.87 -0.41
CA PHE A 135 16.92 3.30 0.80
C PHE A 135 16.09 2.04 0.50
N TYR A 136 15.27 2.06 -0.56
CA TYR A 136 14.39 0.95 -0.89
C TYR A 136 15.12 -0.13 -1.72
N PRO A 137 14.80 -1.44 -1.55
CA PRO A 137 15.39 -2.52 -2.33
C PRO A 137 15.29 -2.30 -3.86
N PRO A 138 16.38 -2.47 -4.62
CA PRO A 138 16.49 -1.98 -6.00
C PRO A 138 15.56 -2.66 -7.02
N ASP A 139 15.15 -3.91 -6.76
CA ASP A 139 14.29 -4.69 -7.66
C ASP A 139 12.79 -4.49 -7.38
N TYR A 140 12.44 -3.64 -6.41
CA TYR A 140 11.08 -3.48 -5.93
C TYR A 140 10.67 -2.01 -5.95
N ALA A 141 9.36 -1.76 -6.03
CA ALA A 141 8.78 -0.43 -5.87
C ALA A 141 8.05 -0.33 -4.52
N PRO A 142 8.15 0.78 -3.78
CA PRO A 142 7.33 1.01 -2.60
C PRO A 142 5.84 0.86 -2.89
N THR A 143 5.07 0.29 -1.95
CA THR A 143 3.61 0.44 -1.98
C THR A 143 3.25 1.89 -1.67
N THR A 144 2.16 2.37 -2.25
CA THR A 144 1.74 3.77 -2.10
C THR A 144 1.42 4.15 -0.66
N GLY A 145 0.83 3.23 0.10
CA GLY A 145 0.51 3.47 1.49
C GLY A 145 1.76 3.55 2.36
N PHE A 146 2.74 2.66 2.14
CA PHE A 146 4.05 2.75 2.80
C PHE A 146 4.79 4.03 2.42
N ALA A 147 4.86 4.33 1.13
CA ALA A 147 5.58 5.48 0.61
C ALA A 147 5.07 6.80 1.21
N LEU A 148 3.74 6.97 1.22
CA LEU A 148 3.10 8.14 1.78
C LEU A 148 3.22 8.19 3.30
N ALA A 149 3.09 7.06 4.00
CA ALA A 149 3.26 7.02 5.46
C ALA A 149 4.64 7.50 5.89
N LEU A 150 5.70 6.96 5.27
CA LEU A 150 7.07 7.35 5.60
C LEU A 150 7.30 8.84 5.32
N TRP A 151 6.97 9.29 4.11
CA TRP A 151 7.14 10.69 3.73
C TRP A 151 6.36 11.65 4.64
N LEU A 152 5.12 11.32 5.03
CA LEU A 152 4.32 12.14 5.93
C LEU A 152 4.98 12.33 7.29
N THR A 153 5.57 11.28 7.87
CA THR A 153 6.24 11.39 9.18
C THR A 153 7.52 12.23 9.15
N GLU A 154 8.07 12.51 7.97
CA GLU A 154 9.28 13.32 7.79
C GLU A 154 8.94 14.75 7.37
N ALA A 155 8.00 14.90 6.44
CA ALA A 155 7.56 16.19 5.93
C ALA A 155 6.57 16.91 6.87
N CYS A 156 5.84 16.16 7.70
CA CYS A 156 4.81 16.66 8.61
C CYS A 156 4.98 16.06 10.02
N PRO A 157 6.09 16.35 10.73
CA PRO A 157 6.41 15.70 12.01
C PRO A 157 5.39 15.96 13.12
N ASP A 158 4.64 17.07 13.05
CA ASP A 158 3.61 17.42 14.02
C ASP A 158 2.24 16.75 13.74
N ALA A 159 2.07 16.14 12.56
CA ALA A 159 0.81 15.51 12.18
C ALA A 159 0.74 14.09 12.74
N ARG A 160 -0.43 13.73 13.31
CA ARG A 160 -0.69 12.37 13.76
C ARG A 160 -1.01 11.48 12.57
N VAL A 161 -0.07 10.63 12.16
CA VAL A 161 -0.27 9.68 11.04
C VAL A 161 -0.82 8.36 11.56
N VAL A 162 -2.02 7.97 11.10
CA VAL A 162 -2.72 6.76 11.52
C VAL A 162 -2.91 5.82 10.33
N LEU A 163 -2.50 4.57 10.47
CA LEU A 163 -2.63 3.52 9.46
C LEU A 163 -3.77 2.57 9.81
N ALA A 164 -4.77 2.50 8.94
CA ALA A 164 -5.89 1.56 9.07
C ALA A 164 -5.86 0.46 8.02
N GLY A 165 -5.86 -0.80 8.47
CA GLY A 165 -5.87 -1.99 7.60
C GLY A 165 -4.51 -2.38 7.00
N PHE A 166 -3.39 -1.93 7.59
CA PHE A 166 -2.01 -2.17 7.11
C PHE A 166 -1.35 -3.44 7.69
N SER A 167 -2.13 -4.42 8.16
CA SER A 167 -1.64 -5.57 8.96
C SER A 167 -0.77 -6.58 8.22
N ALA A 168 -0.64 -6.49 6.88
CA ALA A 168 0.02 -7.47 6.01
C ALA A 168 -0.50 -8.92 6.11
N GLU A 169 -1.60 -9.15 6.82
CA GLU A 169 -2.23 -10.45 6.89
C GLU A 169 -2.89 -10.79 5.55
N ARG A 170 -2.66 -12.03 5.08
CA ARG A 170 -3.22 -12.52 3.83
C ARG A 170 -4.73 -12.64 3.97
N SER A 171 -5.48 -11.78 3.28
CA SER A 171 -6.88 -12.10 2.98
C SER A 171 -6.92 -13.13 1.85
N ASP A 172 -7.66 -14.22 2.01
CA ASP A 172 -7.83 -15.27 0.98
C ASP A 172 -8.39 -14.74 -0.36
N ARG A 173 -8.95 -13.53 -0.35
CA ARG A 173 -9.66 -12.92 -1.48
C ARG A 173 -8.77 -12.13 -2.44
N TRP A 174 -7.55 -11.74 -2.06
CA TRP A 174 -6.75 -10.77 -2.84
C TRP A 174 -5.30 -11.22 -3.06
N LYS A 175 -4.90 -11.33 -4.34
CA LYS A 175 -3.53 -11.63 -4.75
C LYS A 175 -2.58 -10.51 -4.33
N LEU A 176 -1.53 -10.85 -3.58
CA LEU A 176 -0.37 -9.98 -3.38
C LEU A 176 0.47 -9.98 -4.66
N PHE A 177 0.88 -8.80 -5.11
CA PHE A 177 1.80 -8.66 -6.24
C PHE A 177 3.24 -8.76 -5.73
N HIS A 178 4.10 -9.43 -6.49
CA HIS A 178 5.51 -9.63 -6.17
C HIS A 178 6.38 -8.40 -6.47
N ASP A 179 5.78 -7.30 -6.91
CA ASP A 179 6.48 -6.08 -7.31
C ASP A 179 6.91 -5.20 -6.12
N HIS A 180 6.61 -5.63 -4.89
CA HIS A 180 6.88 -4.91 -3.64
C HIS A 180 7.59 -5.82 -2.63
N ASP A 181 8.52 -5.27 -1.87
CA ASP A 181 9.11 -5.95 -0.72
C ASP A 181 8.26 -5.69 0.53
N TRP A 182 7.17 -6.45 0.65
CA TRP A 182 6.24 -6.34 1.78
C TRP A 182 6.92 -6.60 3.13
N THR A 183 7.97 -7.43 3.17
CA THR A 183 8.69 -7.71 4.42
C THR A 183 9.45 -6.46 4.86
N PHE A 184 10.20 -5.84 3.95
CA PHE A 184 10.90 -4.58 4.20
C PHE A 184 9.93 -3.50 4.69
N GLU A 185 8.82 -3.28 3.98
CA GLU A 185 7.83 -2.27 4.36
C GLU A 185 7.25 -2.52 5.75
N GLN A 186 6.91 -3.76 6.08
CA GLN A 186 6.35 -4.10 7.38
C GLN A 186 7.35 -3.95 8.52
N ILE A 187 8.64 -4.22 8.29
CA ILE A 187 9.69 -3.93 9.26
C ILE A 187 9.72 -2.42 9.56
N VAL A 188 9.80 -1.59 8.51
CA VAL A 188 9.87 -0.14 8.65
C VAL A 188 8.61 0.44 9.31
N LEU A 189 7.41 0.02 8.88
CA LEU A 189 6.14 0.44 9.50
C LEU A 189 6.09 0.08 10.99
N ARG A 190 6.53 -1.13 11.37
CA ARG A 190 6.57 -1.54 12.79
C ARG A 190 7.59 -0.74 13.59
N LEU A 191 8.74 -0.40 13.02
CA LEU A 191 9.71 0.50 13.67
C LEU A 191 9.14 1.91 13.87
N MET A 192 8.46 2.46 12.86
CA MET A 192 7.76 3.74 12.99
C MET A 192 6.67 3.70 14.06
N ALA A 193 5.89 2.62 14.15
CA ALA A 193 4.87 2.47 15.17
C ALA A 193 5.49 2.38 16.58
N ARG A 194 6.56 1.61 16.76
CA ARG A 194 7.25 1.46 18.05
C ARG A 194 7.96 2.73 18.51
N SER A 195 8.42 3.56 17.57
CA SER A 195 9.01 4.88 17.87
C SER A 195 7.98 5.98 18.06
N GLY A 196 6.68 5.67 17.92
CA GLY A 196 5.59 6.65 18.05
C GLY A 196 5.43 7.59 16.86
N ARG A 197 6.12 7.35 15.73
CA ARG A 197 6.00 8.16 14.51
C ARG A 197 4.69 7.92 13.77
N ILE A 198 4.10 6.74 13.92
CA ILE A 198 2.77 6.42 13.39
C ILE A 198 1.96 5.67 14.44
N GLU A 199 0.64 5.65 14.24
CA GLU A 199 -0.26 4.74 14.93
C GLU A 199 -0.86 3.74 13.95
N THR A 200 -1.18 2.54 14.44
CA THR A 200 -1.88 1.52 13.65
C THR A 200 -3.21 1.21 14.30
N THR A 201 -4.30 1.18 13.53
CA THR A 201 -5.60 0.79 14.06
C THR A 201 -5.71 -0.74 14.05
N GLY A 202 -5.90 -1.30 15.24
CA GLY A 202 -5.89 -2.73 15.49
C GLY A 202 -5.14 -3.02 16.79
N THR A 203 -5.51 -4.09 17.50
CA THR A 203 -4.81 -4.46 18.73
C THR A 203 -3.41 -4.95 18.39
N THR A 204 -2.38 -4.20 18.80
CA THR A 204 -1.06 -4.76 19.08
C THR A 204 -1.21 -5.65 20.30
N SER A 205 -1.73 -6.86 20.11
CA SER A 205 -1.74 -7.87 21.16
C SER A 205 -0.30 -8.08 21.63
N PRO A 206 -0.06 -8.28 22.95
CA PRO A 206 1.24 -8.61 23.47
C PRO A 206 1.84 -9.75 22.64
N THR A 207 3.04 -9.54 22.11
CA THR A 207 3.67 -10.58 21.31
C THR A 207 4.10 -11.73 22.23
N PRO A 208 4.24 -12.97 21.72
CA PRO A 208 4.85 -14.04 22.50
C PRO A 208 6.22 -13.66 23.09
N LEU A 209 6.97 -12.78 22.40
CA LEU A 209 8.25 -12.26 22.89
C LEU A 209 8.09 -11.32 24.10
N ASP A 210 6.98 -10.59 24.21
CA ASP A 210 6.71 -9.77 25.41
C ASP A 210 6.46 -10.64 26.64
N ALA A 211 5.77 -11.77 26.48
CA ALA A 211 5.60 -12.75 27.55
C ALA A 211 6.93 -13.38 27.96
N ILE A 212 7.81 -13.67 27.00
CA ILE A 212 9.17 -14.18 27.27
C ILE A 212 9.99 -13.12 28.02
N ALA A 213 9.98 -11.87 27.58
CA ALA A 213 10.68 -10.78 28.25
C ALA A 213 10.19 -10.56 29.69
N ALA A 214 8.88 -10.65 29.93
CA ALA A 214 8.30 -10.57 31.27
C ALA A 214 8.73 -11.75 32.16
N ARG A 215 8.92 -12.94 31.58
CA ARG A 215 9.33 -14.16 32.30
C ARG A 215 10.83 -14.17 32.65
N PHE A 216 11.65 -13.48 31.86
CA PHE A 216 13.12 -13.39 31.99
C PHE A 216 13.58 -11.92 32.09
N PRO A 217 13.28 -11.20 33.18
CA PRO A 217 13.54 -9.76 33.29
C PRO A 217 15.02 -9.37 33.32
N GLY A 218 15.94 -10.33 33.50
CA GLY A 218 17.39 -10.11 33.45
C GLY A 218 18.03 -10.35 32.07
N VAL A 219 17.23 -10.62 31.04
CA VAL A 219 17.70 -10.80 29.66
C VAL A 219 17.21 -9.63 28.83
N ASP A 220 18.12 -9.01 28.08
CA ASP A 220 17.80 -7.88 27.23
C ASP A 220 16.83 -8.27 26.11
N ARG A 221 15.92 -7.35 25.76
CA ARG A 221 14.94 -7.57 24.68
C ARG A 221 15.63 -7.78 23.33
N GLU A 222 16.80 -7.21 23.14
CA GLU A 222 17.64 -7.39 21.94
C GLU A 222 18.15 -8.82 21.83
N GLU A 223 18.66 -9.37 22.94
CA GLU A 223 19.10 -10.77 23.03
C GLU A 223 17.94 -11.74 22.78
N ILE A 224 16.77 -11.47 23.40
CA ILE A 224 15.55 -12.27 23.15
C ILE A 224 15.16 -12.24 21.66
N ALA A 225 15.24 -11.07 21.03
CA ALA A 225 14.94 -10.93 19.61
C ALA A 225 15.96 -11.66 18.72
N LEU A 226 17.24 -11.62 19.07
CA LEU A 226 18.30 -12.31 18.34
C LEU A 226 18.09 -13.82 18.38
N VAL A 227 17.90 -14.40 19.57
CA VAL A 227 17.61 -15.83 19.75
C VAL A 227 16.30 -16.22 19.04
N ALA A 228 15.28 -15.36 19.07
CA ALA A 228 14.06 -15.60 18.32
C ALA A 228 14.31 -15.65 16.80
N CYS A 229 15.13 -14.76 16.26
CA CYS A 229 15.53 -14.77 14.85
C CYS A 229 16.31 -16.05 14.49
N GLU A 230 17.22 -16.52 15.35
CA GLU A 230 17.95 -17.79 15.14
C GLU A 230 16.99 -18.99 15.06
N VAL A 231 16.05 -19.09 16.01
CA VAL A 231 15.04 -20.15 16.02
C VAL A 231 14.14 -20.06 14.78
N LEU A 232 13.73 -18.85 14.38
CA LEU A 232 12.92 -18.65 13.17
C LEU A 232 13.69 -19.04 11.90
N ALA A 233 14.97 -18.68 11.78
CA ALA A 233 15.83 -19.06 10.66
C ALA A 233 15.97 -20.58 10.56
N ALA A 234 16.23 -21.27 11.67
CA ALA A 234 16.31 -22.73 11.71
C ALA A 234 14.98 -23.39 11.30
N ARG A 235 13.84 -22.83 11.72
CA ARG A 235 12.51 -23.31 11.31
C ARG A 235 12.24 -23.06 9.83
N GLN A 236 12.58 -21.89 9.31
CA GLN A 236 12.42 -21.54 7.90
C GLN A 236 13.24 -22.47 7.02
N GLU A 237 14.46 -22.83 7.43
CA GLU A 237 15.27 -23.83 6.72
C GLU A 237 14.60 -25.21 6.70
N GLY A 238 13.92 -25.61 7.79
CA GLY A 238 13.07 -26.80 7.81
C GLY A 238 11.89 -26.71 6.82
N THR A 239 11.27 -25.54 6.69
CA THR A 239 10.22 -25.28 5.70
C THR A 239 10.76 -25.34 4.27
N ASN A 240 11.91 -24.72 3.98
CA ASN A 240 12.55 -24.76 2.65
C ASN A 240 12.80 -26.19 2.20
N ARG A 241 13.39 -27.03 3.06
CA ARG A 241 13.58 -28.47 2.78
C ARG A 241 12.28 -29.21 2.50
N SER A 242 11.19 -28.83 3.15
CA SER A 242 9.87 -29.41 2.92
C SER A 242 9.27 -28.95 1.58
N VAL A 243 9.46 -27.67 1.22
CA VAL A 243 9.09 -27.11 -0.07
C VAL A 243 9.88 -27.77 -1.20
N ASP A 244 11.18 -28.00 -1.03
CA ASP A 244 12.02 -28.70 -2.02
C ASP A 244 11.54 -30.13 -2.28
N ARG A 245 11.13 -30.85 -1.23
CA ARG A 245 10.51 -32.18 -1.36
C ARG A 245 9.17 -32.11 -2.08
N LEU A 246 8.34 -31.11 -1.78
CA LEU A 246 7.09 -30.89 -2.50
C LEU A 246 7.35 -30.57 -3.97
N PHE A 247 8.34 -29.73 -4.24
CA PHE A 247 8.72 -29.37 -5.60
C PHE A 247 9.27 -30.56 -6.36
N SER A 248 10.07 -31.43 -5.73
CA SER A 248 10.58 -32.66 -6.38
C SER A 248 9.47 -33.64 -6.74
N VAL A 249 8.37 -33.68 -5.97
CA VAL A 249 7.18 -34.48 -6.28
C VAL A 249 6.31 -33.84 -7.38
N VAL A 250 6.21 -32.51 -7.41
CA VAL A 250 5.33 -31.78 -8.36
C VAL A 250 6.03 -31.46 -9.69
N LYS A 251 7.36 -31.39 -9.73
CA LYS A 251 8.17 -31.11 -10.92
C LYS A 251 7.94 -32.11 -12.08
N PRO A 252 7.83 -33.44 -11.85
CA PRO A 252 7.47 -34.38 -12.90
C PRO A 252 6.06 -34.12 -13.46
N LEU A 253 5.10 -33.80 -12.60
CA LEU A 253 3.71 -33.53 -12.98
C LEU A 253 3.57 -32.25 -13.80
N THR A 254 4.31 -31.20 -13.43
CA THR A 254 4.36 -29.94 -14.20
C THR A 254 5.11 -30.11 -15.53
N GLY A 255 6.11 -30.97 -15.59
CA GLY A 255 6.75 -31.38 -16.85
C GLY A 255 5.79 -32.08 -17.81
N ILE A 256 4.95 -32.98 -17.28
CA ILE A 256 3.90 -33.66 -18.06
C ILE A 256 2.82 -32.67 -18.52
N ASP A 257 2.35 -31.76 -17.65
CA ASP A 257 1.38 -30.71 -18.05
C ASP A 257 1.93 -29.79 -19.15
N GLY A 258 3.20 -29.38 -19.04
CA GLY A 258 3.88 -28.57 -20.04
C GLY A 258 4.00 -29.28 -21.39
N PHE A 259 4.30 -30.57 -21.39
CA PHE A 259 4.32 -31.40 -22.59
C PHE A 259 2.92 -31.57 -23.21
N LEU A 260 1.91 -31.87 -22.40
CA LEU A 260 0.51 -32.00 -22.84
C LEU A 260 -0.05 -30.67 -23.39
N ARG A 261 0.33 -29.52 -22.82
CA ARG A 261 -0.02 -28.19 -23.34
C ARG A 261 0.67 -27.88 -24.67
N ARG A 262 1.89 -28.36 -24.89
CA ARG A 262 2.58 -28.23 -26.19
C ARG A 262 1.97 -29.13 -27.27
N LEU A 263 1.37 -30.25 -26.87
CA LEU A 263 0.62 -31.14 -27.76
C LEU A 263 -0.82 -30.68 -28.04
N LYS A 264 -1.38 -29.77 -27.22
CA LYS A 264 -2.70 -29.19 -27.50
C LYS A 264 -2.65 -28.38 -28.80
N PRO A 265 -3.56 -28.64 -29.75
CA PRO A 265 -3.60 -27.89 -31.00
C PRO A 265 -3.84 -26.41 -30.73
N LYS A 266 -3.01 -25.54 -31.32
CA LYS A 266 -3.11 -24.08 -31.17
C LYS A 266 -4.52 -23.61 -31.54
N THR A 267 -5.14 -22.86 -30.65
CA THR A 267 -6.48 -22.28 -30.86
C THR A 267 -6.44 -21.26 -32.00
N ARG A 268 -7.58 -21.02 -32.67
CA ARG A 268 -7.70 -20.04 -33.78
C ARG A 268 -7.15 -18.65 -33.41
N LYS A 269 -7.31 -18.20 -32.15
CA LYS A 269 -6.76 -16.93 -31.63
C LYS A 269 -5.23 -16.92 -31.56
N ALA A 270 -4.60 -18.04 -31.19
CA ALA A 270 -3.14 -18.14 -31.14
C ALA A 270 -2.51 -18.15 -32.54
N LYS A 271 -3.19 -18.76 -33.53
CA LYS A 271 -2.75 -18.71 -34.94
C LYS A 271 -2.82 -17.29 -35.53
N LEU A 272 -3.84 -16.51 -35.17
CA LEU A 272 -4.01 -15.11 -35.61
C LEU A 272 -2.97 -14.14 -35.01
N ALA A 273 -2.41 -14.45 -33.84
CA ALA A 273 -1.40 -13.63 -33.19
C ALA A 273 0.00 -13.81 -33.80
N GLU A 274 0.30 -14.99 -34.37
CA GLU A 274 1.58 -15.27 -35.04
C GLU A 274 1.66 -14.68 -36.45
N THR A 275 0.53 -14.44 -37.12
CA THR A 275 0.47 -13.80 -38.45
C THR A 275 0.62 -12.27 -38.40
N ARG A 276 0.71 -11.69 -37.19
CA ARG A 276 0.80 -10.25 -36.95
C ARG A 276 2.20 -9.79 -36.46
N LYS A 277 3.17 -10.70 -36.44
CA LYS A 277 4.60 -10.40 -36.37
C LYS A 277 5.16 -10.41 -37.79
#